data_AF-A0A2T6FLA5-F1
#
_entry.id   AF-A0A2T6FLA5-F1
#
_cell.length_a   1.000
_cell.length_b   1.000
_cell.length_c   1.000
_cell.angle_alpha   90.00
_cell.angle_beta   90.00
_cell.angle_gamma   90.00
#
_symmetry.space_group_name_H-M   'P 1'
#
loop_
_entity.id
_entity.type
_entity.pdbx_description
1 polymer ?
#
loop_
_entity_poly.entity_id
_entity_poly.type
_entity_poly.pdbx_seq_one_letter_code
_entity_poly.pdbx_strand_id
1 'polypeptide(L)'
;MQEYFLLFRRDATYQLKTNSVKVINEHTAEFNDDLLLHGVTVPINLKIHFKGGAKNILTGFYRLGFNTTSSFNRSAFGVNDLVAAIADQVDVEVFAEFQQR
;
A
#
# COMPACT_ATOMS: atom_id res chain seq x y z
N MET A 1 23.73 -21.30 -7.67
CA MET A 1 23.36 -20.52 -6.46
C MET A 1 23.14 -19.04 -6.85
N GLN A 2 22.43 -18.80 -7.95
CA GLN A 2 22.32 -17.47 -8.59
C GLN A 2 20.97 -17.38 -9.32
N GLU A 3 19.89 -17.77 -8.65
CA GLU A 3 18.51 -17.76 -9.19
C GLU A 3 17.46 -17.29 -8.14
N TYR A 4 17.85 -17.11 -6.87
CA TYR A 4 16.87 -16.96 -5.77
C TYR A 4 16.38 -15.53 -5.50
N PHE A 5 16.78 -14.53 -6.29
CA PHE A 5 16.38 -13.13 -6.03
C PHE A 5 15.34 -12.58 -7.03
N LEU A 6 14.91 -13.38 -8.01
CA LEU A 6 13.98 -12.92 -9.04
C LEU A 6 12.77 -13.86 -9.20
N LEU A 7 11.91 -13.90 -8.18
CA LEU A 7 10.51 -14.34 -8.39
C LEU A 7 9.54 -13.16 -8.52
N PHE A 8 10.06 -11.98 -8.91
CA PHE A 8 9.22 -10.96 -9.55
C PHE A 8 9.16 -11.27 -11.04
N ARG A 9 8.30 -12.24 -11.39
CA ARG A 9 7.89 -12.44 -12.78
C ARG A 9 7.44 -11.09 -13.35
N ARG A 10 7.85 -10.76 -14.58
CA ARG A 10 7.57 -9.45 -15.23
C ARG A 10 6.06 -9.15 -15.37
N ASP A 11 5.22 -10.16 -15.18
CA ASP A 11 3.75 -10.17 -15.20
C ASP A 11 3.12 -10.34 -13.80
N ALA A 12 3.91 -10.27 -12.72
CA ALA A 12 3.39 -10.33 -11.35
C ALA A 12 2.45 -9.15 -11.10
N THR A 13 1.19 -9.47 -10.85
CA THR A 13 0.13 -8.49 -10.63
C THR A 13 -0.02 -8.25 -9.13
N TYR A 14 0.16 -6.99 -8.74
CA TYR A 14 -0.09 -6.50 -7.39
C TYR A 14 -1.35 -5.66 -7.40
N GLN A 15 -2.29 -5.96 -6.50
CA GLN A 15 -3.55 -5.22 -6.43
C GLN A 15 -3.90 -4.95 -4.99
N LEU A 16 -4.38 -3.74 -4.75
CA LEU A 16 -5.07 -3.38 -3.52
C LEU A 16 -6.51 -3.06 -3.90
N LYS A 17 -7.46 -3.76 -3.27
CA LYS A 17 -8.89 -3.56 -3.51
C LYS A 17 -9.57 -3.15 -2.22
N THR A 18 -10.17 -1.95 -2.21
CA THR A 18 -10.93 -1.47 -1.07
C THR A 18 -12.31 -2.11 -1.00
N ASN A 19 -12.61 -2.71 0.14
CA ASN A 19 -13.91 -3.30 0.45
C ASN A 19 -14.81 -2.32 1.21
N SER A 20 -14.24 -1.55 2.13
CA SER A 20 -14.98 -0.51 2.85
C SER A 20 -14.08 0.61 3.36
N VAL A 21 -14.69 1.78 3.57
CA VAL A 21 -14.04 2.95 4.14
C VAL A 21 -14.87 3.46 5.31
N LYS A 22 -14.21 3.75 6.42
CA LYS A 22 -14.79 4.40 7.60
C LYS A 22 -14.04 5.69 7.89
N VAL A 23 -14.71 6.83 7.70
CA VAL A 23 -14.16 8.12 8.10
C VAL A 23 -14.13 8.19 9.63
N ILE A 24 -12.96 8.47 10.19
CA ILE A 24 -12.75 8.57 11.64
C ILE A 24 -12.89 10.02 12.10
N ASN A 25 -12.24 10.93 11.38
CA ASN A 25 -12.32 12.37 11.59
C ASN A 25 -11.95 13.12 10.29
N GLU A 26 -11.86 14.44 10.39
CA GLU A 26 -11.53 15.34 9.28
C GLU A 26 -10.19 15.04 8.55
N HIS A 27 -9.27 14.34 9.23
CA HIS A 27 -7.93 14.05 8.70
C HIS A 27 -7.62 12.55 8.57
N THR A 28 -8.51 11.65 8.97
CA THR A 28 -8.20 10.22 9.07
C THR A 28 -9.37 9.35 8.64
N ALA A 29 -9.10 8.31 7.86
CA ALA A 29 -10.06 7.28 7.51
C ALA A 29 -9.41 5.88 7.59
N GLU A 30 -10.20 4.88 7.98
CA GLU A 30 -9.82 3.47 8.00
C GLU A 30 -10.35 2.79 6.74
N PHE A 31 -9.47 2.11 6.02
CA PHE A 31 -9.75 1.36 4.81
C PHE A 31 -9.58 -0.13 5.13
N ASN A 32 -10.61 -0.92 4.85
CA ASN A 32 -10.54 -2.36 4.88
C ASN A 32 -10.33 -2.82 3.44
N ASP A 33 -9.14 -3.33 3.15
CA ASP A 33 -8.71 -3.67 1.80
C ASP A 33 -8.33 -5.15 1.69
N ASP A 34 -8.32 -5.66 0.47
CA ASP A 34 -7.69 -6.94 0.12
C ASP A 34 -6.41 -6.65 -0.66
N LEU A 35 -5.27 -7.11 -0.14
CA LEU A 35 -3.97 -7.03 -0.82
C LEU A 35 -3.68 -8.35 -1.52
N LEU A 36 -3.53 -8.30 -2.85
CA LEU A 36 -2.99 -9.37 -3.67
C LEU A 36 -1.49 -9.16 -3.86
N LEU A 37 -0.69 -10.06 -3.29
CA LEU A 37 0.76 -10.10 -3.44
C LEU A 37 1.17 -11.55 -3.68
N HIS A 38 2.03 -11.79 -4.68
CA HIS A 38 2.55 -13.13 -4.99
C HIS A 38 1.44 -14.18 -5.21
N GLY A 39 0.31 -13.76 -5.81
CA GLY A 39 -0.83 -14.63 -6.11
C GLY A 39 -1.71 -14.97 -4.91
N VAL A 40 -1.39 -14.48 -3.70
CA VAL A 40 -2.17 -14.69 -2.48
C VAL A 40 -2.88 -13.39 -2.10
N THR A 41 -4.18 -13.48 -1.79
CA THR A 41 -4.97 -12.36 -1.29
C THR A 41 -5.12 -12.44 0.21
N VAL A 42 -4.75 -11.37 0.92
CA VAL A 42 -4.86 -11.25 2.38
C VAL A 42 -5.58 -9.94 2.71
N PRO A 43 -6.55 -9.95 3.65
CA PRO A 43 -7.20 -8.72 4.11
C PRO A 43 -6.20 -7.87 4.92
N ILE A 44 -6.15 -6.59 4.62
CA ILE A 44 -5.32 -5.61 5.34
C ILE A 44 -6.16 -4.40 5.75
N ASN A 45 -5.76 -3.75 6.84
CA ASN A 45 -6.36 -2.51 7.29
C ASN A 45 -5.36 -1.36 7.14
N LEU A 46 -5.76 -0.30 6.45
CA LEU A 46 -4.95 0.90 6.27
C LEU A 46 -5.60 2.08 6.98
N LYS A 47 -4.81 2.79 7.78
CA LYS A 47 -5.21 4.09 8.33
C LYS A 47 -4.63 5.18 7.45
N ILE A 48 -5.49 5.75 6.60
CA ILE A 48 -5.12 6.80 5.66
C ILE A 48 -5.21 8.14 6.37
N HIS A 49 -4.17 8.95 6.23
CA HIS A 49 -4.11 10.31 6.76
C HIS A 49 -4.15 11.32 5.62
N PHE A 50 -5.09 12.26 5.69
CA PHE A 50 -5.15 13.40 4.81
C PHE A 50 -4.11 14.45 5.23
N LYS A 51 -3.25 14.83 4.29
CA LYS A 51 -2.17 15.81 4.53
C LYS A 51 -2.53 17.24 4.13
N GLY A 52 -3.67 17.44 3.48
CA GLY A 52 -4.12 18.75 3.03
C GLY A 52 -4.34 18.79 1.51
N GLY A 53 -4.88 19.92 1.07
CA GLY A 53 -5.11 20.16 -0.35
C GLY A 53 -5.06 21.64 -0.70
N ALA A 54 -4.51 21.94 -1.86
CA ALA A 54 -4.31 23.30 -2.34
C ALA A 54 -4.41 23.39 -3.86
N LYS A 55 -4.76 24.59 -4.35
CA LYS A 55 -4.67 24.91 -5.77
C LYS A 55 -3.21 25.05 -6.15
N ASN A 56 -2.74 24.25 -7.10
CA ASN A 56 -1.41 24.41 -7.66
C ASN A 56 -1.40 25.62 -8.58
N ILE A 57 -0.57 26.62 -8.28
CA ILE A 57 -0.57 27.91 -8.98
C ILE A 57 -0.11 27.77 -10.44
N LEU A 58 0.81 26.85 -10.74
CA LEU A 58 1.36 26.66 -12.09
C LEU A 58 0.36 26.01 -13.04
N THR A 59 -0.42 25.04 -12.55
CA THR A 59 -1.36 24.25 -13.36
C THR A 59 -2.80 24.70 -13.22
N GLY A 60 -3.12 25.48 -12.18
CA GLY A 60 -4.49 25.89 -11.84
C GLY A 60 -5.34 24.79 -11.20
N PHE A 61 -4.88 23.54 -11.15
CA PHE A 61 -5.67 22.42 -10.63
C PHE A 61 -5.51 22.22 -9.12
N TYR A 62 -6.62 21.89 -8.45
CA TYR A 62 -6.63 21.51 -7.04
C TYR A 62 -6.00 20.13 -6.85
N ARG A 63 -5.19 19.97 -5.79
CA ARG A 63 -4.51 18.72 -5.43
C ARG A 63 -4.84 18.34 -3.99
N LEU A 64 -4.93 17.04 -3.72
CA LEU A 64 -5.08 16.45 -2.40
C LEU A 64 -3.89 15.52 -2.13
N GLY A 65 -3.31 15.59 -0.92
CA GLY A 65 -2.22 14.72 -0.48
C GLY A 65 -2.65 13.78 0.64
N PHE A 66 -2.18 12.53 0.60
CA PHE A 66 -2.44 11.51 1.60
C PHE A 66 -1.18 10.72 1.92
N ASN A 67 -1.13 10.16 3.13
CA ASN A 67 -0.15 9.12 3.44
C ASN A 67 -0.71 8.02 4.35
N THR A 68 -0.03 6.88 4.35
CA THR A 68 -0.25 5.81 5.32
C THR A 68 1.03 5.03 5.55
N THR A 69 1.13 4.42 6.72
CA THR A 69 2.15 3.43 7.03
C THR A 69 1.44 2.14 7.42
N SER A 70 2.02 1.02 7.01
CA SER A 70 1.50 -0.31 7.34
C SER A 70 2.65 -1.30 7.41
N SER A 71 2.39 -2.47 7.98
CA SER A 71 3.33 -3.58 7.93
C SER A 71 2.60 -4.89 7.73
N PHE A 72 3.26 -5.84 7.07
CA PHE A 72 2.77 -7.19 6.88
C PHE A 72 3.92 -8.18 6.86
N ASN A 73 3.63 -9.46 7.12
CA ASN A 73 4.61 -10.52 6.97
C ASN A 73 4.61 -11.04 5.53
N ARG A 74 5.77 -11.06 4.87
CA ARG A 74 5.90 -11.57 3.50
C ARG A 74 5.57 -13.07 3.40
N SER A 75 5.78 -13.83 4.48
CA SER A 75 5.38 -15.23 4.59
C SER A 75 3.87 -15.46 4.45
N ALA A 76 3.04 -14.50 4.87
CA ALA A 76 1.58 -14.56 4.70
C ALA A 76 1.16 -14.59 3.23
N PHE A 77 2.05 -14.17 2.33
CA PHE A 77 1.86 -14.17 0.88
C PHE A 77 2.67 -15.27 0.18
N GLY A 78 3.18 -16.26 0.94
CA GLY A 78 3.94 -17.38 0.41
C GLY A 78 5.41 -17.06 0.08
N VAL A 79 5.92 -15.89 0.47
CA VAL A 79 7.34 -15.53 0.31
C VAL A 79 8.10 -15.97 1.55
N ASN A 80 8.40 -17.28 1.64
CA ASN A 80 8.91 -17.91 2.86
C ASN A 80 10.45 -18.06 2.92
N ASP A 81 11.13 -17.86 1.80
CA ASP A 81 12.58 -18.06 1.74
C ASP A 81 13.31 -17.16 2.75
N LEU A 82 14.30 -17.74 3.42
CA LEU A 82 15.19 -17.03 4.36
C LEU A 82 14.48 -16.34 5.55
N VAL A 83 13.22 -16.65 5.90
CA VAL A 83 12.52 -16.05 7.06
C VAL A 83 13.31 -16.21 8.38
N ALA A 84 14.10 -17.28 8.53
CA ALA A 84 14.96 -17.49 9.71
C ALA A 84 16.19 -16.55 9.76
N ALA A 85 16.56 -15.93 8.64
CA ALA A 85 17.77 -15.11 8.50
C ALA A 85 17.47 -13.65 8.08
N ILE A 86 16.32 -13.38 7.47
CA ILE A 86 15.86 -12.07 6.99
C ILE A 86 14.46 -11.84 7.55
N ALA A 87 14.24 -10.66 8.12
CA ALA A 87 12.96 -10.26 8.69
C ALA A 87 11.78 -10.63 7.78
N ASP A 88 10.76 -11.23 8.40
CA ASP A 88 9.50 -11.56 7.74
C ASP A 88 8.62 -10.32 7.59
N GLN A 89 8.66 -9.44 8.58
CA GLN A 89 7.94 -8.18 8.55
C GLN A 89 8.51 -7.24 7.49
N VAL A 90 7.60 -6.71 6.67
CA VAL A 90 7.84 -5.68 5.67
C VAL A 90 7.07 -4.44 6.11
N ASP A 91 7.77 -3.34 6.29
CA ASP A 91 7.17 -2.04 6.54
C ASP A 91 6.98 -1.30 5.21
N VAL A 92 5.81 -0.68 5.03
CA VAL A 92 5.44 0.06 3.81
C VAL A 92 4.97 1.45 4.18
N GLU A 93 5.51 2.43 3.46
CA GLU A 93 5.03 3.80 3.50
C GLU A 93 4.51 4.20 2.13
N VAL A 94 3.29 4.76 2.10
CA VAL A 94 2.67 5.26 0.87
C VAL A 94 2.42 6.74 1.02
N PHE A 95 2.86 7.49 0.03
CA PHE A 95 2.55 8.91 -0.15
C PHE A 95 1.92 9.07 -1.53
N ALA A 96 0.72 9.64 -1.57
CA ALA A 96 -0.02 9.79 -2.82
C ALA A 96 -0.63 11.18 -2.93
N GLU A 97 -0.53 11.76 -4.13
CA GLU A 97 -1.18 13.01 -4.48
C GLU A 97 -2.17 12.78 -5.63
N PHE A 98 -3.35 13.39 -5.51
CA PHE A 98 -4.41 13.31 -6.51
C PHE A 98 -4.77 14.69 -7.01
N GLN A 99 -4.71 14.89 -8.32
CA GLN A 99 -5.20 16.10 -8.97
C GLN A 99 -6.69 15.96 -9.28
N GLN A 100 -7.48 16.98 -8.96
CA GLN A 100 -8.86 17.07 -9.39
C GLN A 100 -8.93 17.04 -10.93
N ARG A 101 -9.77 16.16 -11.47
CA ARG A 101 -10.07 16.09 -12.90
C ARG A 101 -11.18 17.06 -13.28
#